data_AF-A0A7V4WG51-F1
#
_entry.id   AF-A0A7V4WG51-F1
#
_cell.length_a   1.000
_cell.length_b   1.000
_cell.length_c   1.000
_cell.angle_alpha   90.00
_cell.angle_beta   90.00
_cell.angle_gamma   90.00
#
_symmetry.space_group_name_H-M   'P 1'
#
loop_
_entity.id
_entity.type
_entity.pdbx_description
1 polymer ?
#
loop_
_entity_poly.entity_id
_entity_poly.type
_entity_poly.pdbx_seq_one_letter_code
_entity_poly.pdbx_strand_id
1 'polypeptide(L)' 'MKKKAVKIGQNTLCPCGSGKKYKNCSRNKKMEVSIKEEYKRRYDIYLK' A
#
# COMPACT_ATOMS: atom_id res chain seq x y z
N MET A 1 -5.85 -3.81 -25.66
CA MET A 1 -4.56 -4.42 -25.25
C MET A 1 -4.70 -4.97 -23.82
N LYS A 2 -4.61 -6.30 -23.63
CA LYS A 2 -4.67 -6.91 -22.28
C LYS A 2 -3.31 -6.71 -21.59
N LYS A 3 -3.27 -5.94 -20.50
CA LYS A 3 -2.07 -5.83 -19.66
C LYS A 3 -1.78 -7.22 -19.08
N LYS A 4 -0.69 -7.86 -19.51
CA LYS A 4 -0.21 -9.12 -18.91
C LYS A 4 0.14 -8.81 -17.46
N ALA A 5 -0.68 -9.26 -16.52
CA ALA A 5 -0.39 -9.14 -15.09
C ALA A 5 0.82 -10.03 -14.78
N VAL A 6 1.99 -9.41 -14.64
CA VAL A 6 3.20 -10.12 -14.22
C VAL A 6 2.95 -10.63 -12.80
N LYS A 7 2.97 -11.95 -12.62
CA LYS A 7 2.85 -12.58 -11.30
C LYS A 7 4.16 -12.35 -10.52
N ILE A 8 4.25 -11.22 -9.83
CA ILE A 8 5.40 -10.86 -8.99
C ILE A 8 5.24 -11.51 -7.61
N GLY A 9 6.20 -12.35 -7.23
CA GLY A 9 6.22 -13.00 -5.92
C GLY A 9 6.43 -11.98 -4.79
N GLN A 10 5.86 -12.24 -3.61
CA GLN A 10 5.93 -11.28 -2.50
C GLN A 10 7.36 -11.02 -2.01
N ASN A 11 8.23 -12.04 -2.05
CA ASN A 11 9.60 -11.96 -1.56
C ASN A 11 10.61 -11.51 -2.64
N THR A 12 10.19 -11.33 -3.90
CA THR A 12 11.08 -10.88 -4.97
C THR A 12 11.40 -9.40 -4.81
N LEU A 13 12.50 -8.94 -5.41
CA LEU A 13 12.78 -7.52 -5.50
C LEU A 13 11.65 -6.81 -6.24
N CYS A 14 11.28 -5.62 -5.77
CA CYS A 14 10.21 -4.86 -6.39
C CYS A 14 10.69 -4.25 -7.72
N PRO A 15 9.91 -4.36 -8.82
CA PRO A 15 10.26 -3.73 -10.09
C PRO A 15 10.26 -2.19 -10.04
N CYS A 16 9.87 -1.59 -8.90
CA CYS A 16 9.93 -0.15 -8.64
C CYS A 16 11.38 0.39 -8.53
N GLY A 17 12.41 -0.47 -8.52
CA GLY A 17 13.81 -0.05 -8.39
C GLY A 17 14.24 0.36 -6.98
N SER A 18 13.34 0.30 -5.98
CA SER A 18 13.62 0.74 -4.60
C SER A 18 14.62 -0.13 -3.82
N GLY A 19 15.09 -1.25 -4.38
CA GLY A 19 15.88 -2.26 -3.66
C GLY A 19 15.11 -3.04 -2.57
N LYS A 20 13.84 -2.71 -2.31
CA LYS A 20 12.99 -3.41 -1.32
C LYS A 20 12.27 -4.61 -1.95
N LYS A 21 11.95 -5.63 -1.14
CA LYS A 21 11.07 -6.74 -1.54
C LYS A 21 9.69 -6.21 -1.96
N TYR A 22 9.01 -6.86 -2.90
CA TYR A 22 7.69 -6.44 -3.42
C TYR A 22 6.67 -6.22 -2.30
N LYS A 23 6.64 -7.12 -1.31
CA LYS A 23 5.81 -7.00 -0.10
C LYS A 23 6.09 -5.76 0.76
N ASN A 24 7.28 -5.17 0.65
CA ASN A 24 7.72 -4.00 1.44
C ASN A 24 7.89 -2.71 0.60
N CYS A 25 7.74 -2.74 -0.74
CA CYS A 25 7.70 -1.53 -1.60
C CYS A 25 6.24 -1.13 -1.83
N SER A 26 5.62 -1.65 -2.89
CA SER A 26 4.33 -1.15 -3.38
C SER A 26 3.13 -1.92 -2.85
N ARG A 27 3.31 -3.16 -2.39
CA ARG A 27 2.19 -4.01 -1.97
C ARG A 27 1.64 -3.65 -0.58
N ASN A 28 2.50 -3.17 0.33
CA ASN A 28 2.14 -2.99 1.73
C ASN A 28 2.64 -1.65 2.29
N LYS A 29 2.54 -0.57 1.49
CA LYS A 29 2.72 0.79 2.01
C LYS A 29 1.60 1.05 3.02
N LYS A 30 1.88 0.81 4.30
CA LYS A 30 1.03 1.31 5.38
C LYS A 30 1.20 2.81 5.39
N MET A 31 0.16 3.52 4.97
CA MET A 31 0.13 4.97 5.14
C MET A 31 -0.16 5.19 6.62
N GLU A 32 0.75 5.84 7.33
CA GLU A 32 0.51 6.26 8.70
C GLU A 32 -0.54 7.38 8.64
N VAL A 33 -1.79 7.01 8.93
CA VAL A 33 -2.90 7.95 8.97
C VAL A 33 -3.13 8.35 10.42
N SER A 34 -3.49 9.62 10.67
CA SER A 34 -3.91 10.04 12.00
C SER A 34 -5.20 9.31 12.40
N ILE A 35 -5.32 8.95 13.69
CA ILE A 35 -6.53 8.31 14.25
C ILE A 35 -7.78 9.16 13.91
N LYS A 36 -7.66 10.49 13.98
CA LYS A 36 -8.74 11.42 13.61
C LYS A 36 -9.19 11.25 12.15
N GLU A 37 -8.24 11.08 11.24
CA GLU A 37 -8.53 10.90 9.82
C GLU A 37 -9.12 9.52 9.52
N GLU A 38 -8.66 8.47 10.19
CA GLU A 38 -9.22 7.13 10.01
C GLU A 38 -10.69 7.07 10.45
N TYR A 39 -11.02 7.65 11.61
CA TYR A 39 -12.39 7.69 12.11
C TYR A 39 -13.31 8.50 11.20
N LYS A 40 -12.82 9.63 10.68
CA LYS A 40 -13.55 10.40 9.66
C LYS A 40 -13.79 9.58 8.40
N ARG A 41 -12.79 8.88 7.86
CA ARG A 41 -12.95 8.11 6.61
C ARG A 41 -13.87 6.90 6.77
N ARG A 42 -13.82 6.22 7.92
CA ARG A 42 -14.57 4.97 8.14
C ARG A 42 -15.99 5.22 8.64
N TYR A 43 -16.18 6.21 9.49
CA TYR A 43 -17.42 6.43 10.22
C TYR A 43 -18.01 7.84 10.03
N ASP A 44 -17.37 8.71 9.24
CA ASP A 44 -17.75 10.12 9.03
C ASP A 44 -17.86 10.94 10.32
N ILE A 45 -17.12 10.56 11.36
CA ILE A 45 -17.06 11.26 12.65
C ILE A 45 -15.73 11.98 12.85
N TYR A 46 -15.78 13.18 13.43
CA TYR A 46 -14.60 13.94 13.82
C TYR A 46 -14.29 13.70 15.29
N LEU A 47 -13.14 13.08 15.58
CA LEU A 47 -12.60 13.00 16.95
C LEU A 47 -12.06 14.37 17.37
N LYS A 48 -12.60 14.92 18.46
CA LYS A 48 -12.18 16.20 19.04
C LYS A 48 -10.81 16.10 19.69
#